data_AF-A0A5K1C215-F1
#
_entry.id   AF-A0A5K1C215-F1
#
_cell.length_a   1.000
_cell.length_b   1.000
_cell.length_c   1.000
_cell.angle_alpha   90.00
_cell.angle_beta   90.00
_cell.angle_gamma   90.00
#
_symmetry.space_group_name_H-M   'P 1'
#
loop_
_entity.id
_entity.type
_entity.pdbx_description
1 polymer ?
#
loop_
_entity_poly.entity_id
_entity_poly.type
_entity_poly.pdbx_seq_one_letter_code
_entity_poly.pdbx_strand_id
1 'polypeptide(L)'
;VSFCYQLGNKIKKINERLDKIKKDWDMVDRLKTTPKGGGKDPVHGEHVNRKEATHHIGVQLPTGRENDKKVLVEMLSSNDFCSKTEKDGASIISIVGKGGIGKTTLANLVFNEIEQQFGERRWWVCVLERPNHKDLVWQILREVC
;
A
#
# COMPACT_ATOMS: atom_id res chain seq x y z
N VAL A 1 14.44 50.28 -9.47
CA VAL A 1 14.25 49.47 -8.24
C VAL A 1 13.05 48.56 -8.47
N SER A 2 13.19 47.23 -8.63
CA SER A 2 11.97 46.42 -8.72
C SER A 2 12.12 44.91 -8.43
N PHE A 3 13.22 44.25 -8.79
CA PHE A 3 13.28 42.78 -8.66
C PHE A 3 13.45 42.29 -7.21
N CYS A 4 14.45 42.79 -6.48
CA CYS A 4 14.71 42.38 -5.09
C CYS A 4 13.53 42.70 -4.16
N TYR A 5 12.83 43.80 -4.41
CA TYR A 5 11.64 44.18 -3.66
C TYR A 5 10.46 43.22 -3.91
N GLN A 6 10.21 42.84 -5.17
CA GLN A 6 9.19 41.86 -5.50
C GLN A 6 9.50 40.47 -4.93
N LEU A 7 10.77 40.05 -4.97
CA LEU A 7 11.21 38.78 -4.39
C LEU A 7 11.03 38.79 -2.86
N GLY A 8 11.41 39.87 -2.18
CA GLY A 8 11.19 40.05 -0.76
C GLY A 8 9.72 39.94 -0.36
N ASN A 9 8.82 40.57 -1.13
CA ASN A 9 7.38 40.48 -0.90
C ASN A 9 6.83 39.07 -1.11
N LYS A 10 7.33 38.33 -2.10
CA LYS A 10 6.95 36.92 -2.32
C LYS A 10 7.41 36.03 -1.16
N ILE A 11 8.65 36.18 -0.70
CA ILE A 11 9.19 35.45 0.46
C ILE A 11 8.38 35.76 1.72
N LYS A 12 8.07 37.04 1.96
CA LYS A 12 7.25 37.46 3.09
C LYS A 12 5.87 36.77 3.08
N LYS A 13 5.20 36.75 1.92
CA LYS A 13 3.90 36.08 1.76
C LYS A 13 3.97 34.56 1.99
N ILE A 14 5.08 33.92 1.63
CA ILE A 14 5.30 32.49 1.92
C ILE A 14 5.45 32.27 3.44
N ASN A 15 6.26 33.09 4.11
CA ASN A 15 6.47 32.97 5.55
C ASN A 15 5.17 33.19 6.34
N GLU A 16 4.36 34.19 5.97
CA GLU A 16 3.05 34.44 6.59
C GLU A 16 2.09 33.24 6.44
N ARG A 17 2.13 32.56 5.29
CA ARG A 17 1.32 31.34 5.07
C ARG A 17 1.82 30.18 5.91
N LEU A 18 3.13 30.01 6.04
CA LEU A 18 3.73 28.97 6.88
C LEU A 18 3.39 29.21 8.37
N ASP A 19 3.44 30.46 8.83
CA ASP A 19 3.07 30.81 10.20
C ASP A 19 1.59 30.52 10.50
N LYS A 20 0.70 30.78 9.53
CA LYS A 20 -0.71 30.42 9.66
C LYS A 20 -0.90 28.91 9.77
N ILE A 21 -0.26 28.14 8.88
CA ILE A 21 -0.32 26.67 8.91
C ILE A 21 0.20 26.13 10.25
N LYS A 22 1.29 26.69 10.77
CA LYS A 22 1.85 26.30 12.08
C LYS A 22 0.85 26.54 13.21
N LYS A 23 0.21 27.71 13.26
CA LYS A 23 -0.80 28.03 14.28
C LYS A 23 -2.01 27.10 14.21
N ASP A 24 -2.49 26.82 13.00
CA ASP A 24 -3.61 25.90 12.77
C ASP A 24 -3.23 24.48 13.25
N TRP A 25 -1.99 24.04 12.97
CA TRP A 25 -1.49 22.75 13.40
C TRP A 25 -1.33 22.65 14.93
N ASP A 26 -0.79 23.67 15.58
CA ASP A 26 -0.68 23.74 17.04
C ASP A 26 -2.07 23.69 17.72
N MET A 27 -3.10 24.24 17.09
CA MET A 27 -4.48 24.16 17.58
C MET A 27 -5.06 22.75 17.45
N VAL A 28 -4.80 22.07 16.33
CA VAL A 28 -5.20 20.67 16.12
C VAL A 28 -4.49 19.73 17.10
N ASP A 29 -3.21 19.95 17.36
CA ASP A 29 -2.45 19.17 18.35
C ASP A 29 -3.04 19.35 19.76
N ARG A 30 -3.32 20.59 20.17
CA ARG A 30 -3.99 20.91 21.45
C ARG A 30 -5.37 20.27 21.60
N LEU A 31 -6.12 20.09 20.52
CA LEU A 31 -7.42 19.40 20.56
C LEU A 31 -7.27 17.88 20.68
N LYS A 32 -6.17 17.31 20.17
CA LYS A 32 -5.89 15.87 20.23
C LYS A 32 -5.30 15.43 21.57
N THR A 33 -4.77 16.34 22.37
CA THR A 33 -4.35 16.04 23.75
C THR A 33 -5.56 15.92 24.66
N THR A 34 -6.15 14.72 24.73
CA THR A 34 -6.91 14.28 25.91
C THR A 34 -5.99 14.33 27.14
N PRO A 35 -6.51 14.62 28.36
CA PRO A 35 -5.68 14.63 29.57
C PRO A 35 -4.98 13.28 29.73
N LYS A 36 -3.64 13.29 29.71
CA LYS A 36 -2.81 12.12 30.01
C LYS A 36 -3.03 11.69 31.46
N GLY A 37 -4.00 10.82 31.68
CA GLY A 37 -4.06 9.99 32.87
C GLY A 37 -3.04 8.85 32.76
N GLY A 38 -1.91 9.00 33.45
CA GLY A 38 -1.07 7.92 33.98
C GLY A 38 -0.55 6.83 33.02
N GLY A 39 0.74 6.95 32.64
CA GLY A 39 1.65 5.81 32.52
C GLY A 39 1.85 5.18 31.13
N LYS A 40 3.14 5.08 30.77
CA LYS A 40 3.78 4.25 29.73
C LYS A 40 4.01 4.91 28.36
N ASP A 41 5.31 5.13 28.11
CA ASP A 41 6.11 5.24 26.89
C ASP A 41 5.46 5.79 25.60
N PRO A 42 6.01 6.86 24.99
CA PRO A 42 5.46 7.43 23.77
C PRO A 42 5.79 6.52 22.58
N VAL A 43 4.84 5.70 22.16
CA VAL A 43 4.82 5.15 20.80
C VAL A 43 4.58 6.32 19.85
N HIS A 44 5.65 6.71 19.16
CA HIS A 44 5.62 7.71 18.11
C HIS A 44 4.67 7.23 17.01
N GLY A 45 3.45 7.78 17.02
CA GLY A 45 2.46 7.58 15.97
C GLY A 45 2.92 8.26 14.69
N GLU A 46 3.84 7.63 13.97
CA GLU A 46 4.05 7.93 12.56
C GLU A 46 2.72 7.69 11.86
N HIS A 47 2.04 8.77 11.49
CA HIS A 47 1.06 8.76 10.43
C HIS A 47 1.77 8.33 9.14
N VAL A 48 1.94 7.02 8.96
CA VAL A 48 2.42 6.44 7.72
C VAL A 48 1.34 6.76 6.68
N ASN A 49 1.64 7.72 5.80
CA ASN A 49 0.85 7.94 4.61
C ASN A 49 0.78 6.61 3.86
N ARG A 50 -0.40 5.99 3.86
CA ARG A 50 -0.65 4.66 3.31
C ARG A 50 -0.34 4.71 1.82
N LYS A 51 0.82 4.17 1.41
CA LYS A 51 1.11 3.90 0.00
C LYS A 51 0.26 2.70 -0.40
N GLU A 52 -0.98 2.96 -0.80
CA GLU A 52 -1.89 1.91 -1.26
C GLU A 52 -1.41 1.37 -2.61
N ALA A 53 -1.14 0.06 -2.66
CA ALA A 53 -1.01 -0.65 -3.92
C ALA A 53 -2.43 -0.99 -4.40
N THR A 54 -3.06 -0.08 -5.13
CA THR A 54 -4.40 -0.35 -5.66
C THR A 54 -4.33 -1.49 -6.68
N HIS A 55 -5.30 -2.41 -6.60
CA HIS A 55 -5.52 -3.42 -7.64
C HIS A 55 -6.03 -2.80 -8.97
N HIS A 56 -6.31 -1.50 -9.01
CA HIS A 56 -6.66 -0.83 -10.26
C HIS A 56 -5.42 -0.77 -11.17
N ILE A 57 -5.44 -1.56 -12.24
CA ILE A 57 -4.54 -1.36 -13.37
C ILE A 57 -4.89 0.00 -13.98
N GLY A 58 -3.88 0.81 -14.31
CA GLY A 58 -4.11 2.09 -14.99
C GLY A 58 -4.86 1.91 -16.33
N VAL A 59 -5.22 3.03 -16.96
CA VAL A 59 -6.05 3.09 -18.19
C VAL A 59 -5.52 2.22 -19.36
N GLN A 60 -4.27 1.74 -19.30
CA GLN A 60 -3.66 0.89 -20.32
C GLN A 60 -3.18 -0.45 -19.74
N LEU A 61 -3.48 -1.52 -20.47
CA LEU A 61 -3.00 -2.86 -20.16
C LEU A 61 -1.47 -2.93 -20.35
N PRO A 62 -0.72 -3.40 -19.36
CA PRO A 62 0.72 -3.63 -19.48
C PRO A 62 1.01 -4.62 -20.62
N THR A 63 1.95 -4.25 -21.49
CA THR A 63 2.39 -5.06 -22.64
C THR A 63 3.74 -5.73 -22.34
N GLY A 64 4.02 -6.87 -22.97
CA GLY A 64 5.32 -7.55 -22.89
C GLY A 64 5.51 -8.46 -21.67
N ARG A 65 4.41 -8.75 -20.94
CA ARG A 65 4.38 -9.64 -19.77
C ARG A 65 3.52 -10.89 -20.00
N GLU A 66 3.18 -11.17 -21.25
CA GLU A 66 2.24 -12.23 -21.62
C GLU A 66 2.79 -13.61 -21.25
N ASN A 67 4.08 -13.84 -21.50
CA ASN A 67 4.76 -15.09 -21.15
C ASN A 67 4.86 -15.28 -19.63
N ASP A 68 5.29 -14.25 -18.90
CA ASP A 68 5.39 -14.28 -17.43
C ASP A 68 4.02 -14.59 -16.80
N LYS A 69 2.96 -13.94 -17.31
CA LYS A 69 1.57 -14.18 -16.88
C LYS A 69 1.18 -15.64 -17.12
N LYS A 70 1.43 -16.16 -18.32
CA LYS A 70 1.08 -17.53 -18.70
C LYS A 70 1.73 -18.57 -17.79
N VAL A 71 3.03 -18.42 -17.50
CA VAL A 71 3.76 -19.32 -16.60
C VAL A 71 3.16 -19.32 -15.19
N LEU A 72 2.84 -18.13 -14.64
CA LEU A 72 2.26 -18.03 -13.31
C LEU A 72 0.85 -18.63 -13.23
N VAL A 73 0.02 -18.43 -14.27
CA VAL A 73 -1.31 -19.05 -14.36
C VAL A 73 -1.19 -20.58 -14.42
N GLU A 74 -0.31 -21.11 -15.27
CA GLU A 74 -0.06 -22.55 -15.35
C GLU A 74 0.40 -23.14 -14.00
N MET A 75 1.28 -22.44 -13.27
CA MET A 75 1.70 -22.85 -11.92
C MET A 75 0.52 -22.90 -10.92
N LEU A 76 -0.41 -21.94 -11.00
CA LEU A 76 -1.61 -21.89 -10.15
C LEU A 76 -2.66 -22.94 -10.54
N SER A 77 -2.72 -23.36 -11.80
CA SER A 77 -3.64 -24.39 -12.29
C SER A 77 -3.10 -25.82 -12.15
N SER A 78 -1.80 -25.99 -11.90
CA SER A 78 -1.16 -27.30 -11.85
C SER A 78 -1.39 -28.01 -10.52
N ASN A 79 -2.10 -29.15 -10.55
CA ASN A 79 -2.31 -30.02 -9.38
C ASN A 79 -0.98 -30.51 -8.76
N ASP A 80 0.09 -30.60 -9.54
CA ASP A 80 1.43 -31.01 -9.10
C ASP A 80 2.12 -30.00 -8.17
N PHE A 81 1.65 -28.75 -8.17
CA PHE A 81 2.17 -27.70 -7.29
C PHE A 81 1.49 -27.73 -5.91
N CYS A 82 0.29 -28.32 -5.84
CA CYS A 82 -0.48 -28.53 -4.61
C CYS A 82 -0.18 -29.89 -3.94
N SER A 83 0.24 -30.89 -4.71
CA SER A 83 0.49 -32.26 -4.23
C SER A 83 1.89 -32.50 -3.64
N LYS A 84 2.83 -31.55 -3.82
CA LYS A 84 4.20 -31.63 -3.26
C LYS A 84 4.32 -31.09 -1.85
N THR A 85 3.32 -30.36 -1.38
CA THR A 85 3.17 -30.02 0.03
C THR A 85 2.58 -31.22 0.76
N GLU A 86 3.04 -31.48 1.99
CA GLU A 86 2.41 -32.48 2.87
C GLU A 86 0.90 -32.24 2.91
N LYS A 87 0.09 -33.27 3.23
CA LYS A 87 -1.36 -33.36 3.02
C LYS A 87 -2.23 -32.15 3.46
N ASP A 88 -1.68 -31.15 4.15
CA ASP A 88 -2.33 -29.91 4.62
C ASP A 88 -1.54 -28.60 4.31
N GLY A 89 -0.53 -28.62 3.42
CA GLY A 89 0.29 -27.44 3.14
C GLY A 89 -0.30 -26.46 2.11
N ALA A 90 0.11 -25.19 2.19
CA ALA A 90 -0.23 -24.16 1.21
C ALA A 90 0.89 -23.98 0.19
N SER A 91 0.51 -23.75 -1.06
CA SER A 91 1.47 -23.47 -2.14
C SER A 91 1.71 -21.98 -2.31
N ILE A 92 2.98 -21.55 -2.42
CA ILE A 92 3.37 -20.14 -2.44
C ILE A 92 4.22 -19.85 -3.69
N ILE A 93 3.83 -18.82 -4.43
CA ILE A 93 4.59 -18.30 -5.58
C ILE A 93 5.09 -16.89 -5.24
N SER A 94 6.41 -16.69 -5.30
CA SER A 94 7.04 -15.41 -4.99
C SER A 94 7.51 -14.70 -6.27
N ILE A 95 7.15 -13.42 -6.41
CA ILE A 95 7.62 -12.55 -7.51
C ILE A 95 8.68 -11.60 -6.96
N VAL A 96 9.93 -11.78 -7.35
CA VAL A 96 11.09 -11.04 -6.81
C VAL A 96 11.75 -10.20 -7.89
N GLY A 97 12.29 -9.04 -7.51
CA GLY A 97 12.99 -8.13 -8.43
C GLY A 97 13.11 -6.72 -7.89
N LYS A 98 13.84 -5.86 -8.62
CA LYS A 98 14.06 -4.45 -8.25
C LYS A 98 12.75 -3.65 -8.14
N GLY A 99 12.80 -2.51 -7.44
CA GLY A 99 11.69 -1.57 -7.38
C GLY A 99 11.32 -1.02 -8.78
N GLY A 100 10.03 -0.73 -9.00
CA GLY A 100 9.56 -0.15 -10.28
C GLY A 100 9.48 -1.10 -11.47
N ILE A 101 9.92 -2.35 -11.36
CA ILE A 101 9.94 -3.31 -12.50
C ILE A 101 8.56 -3.85 -12.91
N GLY A 102 7.50 -3.53 -12.15
CA GLY A 102 6.12 -3.98 -12.44
C GLY A 102 5.70 -5.29 -11.76
N LYS A 103 6.28 -5.68 -10.62
CA LYS A 103 5.91 -6.93 -9.90
C LYS A 103 4.44 -6.97 -9.51
N THR A 104 3.96 -5.92 -8.84
CA THR A 104 2.56 -5.77 -8.44
C THR A 104 1.64 -5.77 -9.66
N THR A 105 2.10 -5.18 -10.76
CA THR A 105 1.38 -5.16 -12.03
C THR A 105 1.21 -6.57 -12.61
N LEU A 106 2.28 -7.38 -12.60
CA LEU A 106 2.21 -8.78 -13.04
C LEU A 106 1.30 -9.62 -12.13
N ALA A 107 1.42 -9.47 -10.81
CA ALA A 107 0.55 -10.16 -9.85
C ALA A 107 -0.93 -9.84 -10.08
N ASN A 108 -1.24 -8.57 -10.35
CA ASN A 108 -2.59 -8.10 -10.65
C ASN A 108 -3.11 -8.66 -11.99
N LEU A 109 -2.28 -8.71 -13.04
CA LEU A 109 -2.64 -9.36 -14.31
C LEU A 109 -3.01 -10.84 -14.11
N VAL A 110 -2.21 -11.56 -13.33
CA VAL A 110 -2.50 -12.97 -13.00
C VAL A 110 -3.77 -13.07 -12.17
N PHE A 111 -3.92 -12.22 -11.14
CA PHE A 111 -5.10 -12.21 -10.27
C PHE A 111 -6.39 -12.09 -11.07
N ASN A 112 -6.45 -11.19 -12.05
CA ASN A 112 -7.60 -11.06 -12.95
C ASN A 112 -7.82 -12.27 -13.84
N GLU A 113 -6.76 -12.83 -14.45
CA GLU A 113 -6.86 -13.95 -15.38
C GLU A 113 -7.46 -15.21 -14.72
N ILE A 114 -7.08 -15.47 -13.46
CA ILE A 114 -7.52 -16.64 -12.71
C ILE A 114 -8.98 -16.54 -12.20
N GLU A 115 -9.71 -15.50 -12.60
CA GLU A 115 -11.14 -15.30 -12.27
C GLU A 115 -12.01 -16.46 -12.65
N GLN A 116 -11.83 -16.99 -13.85
CA GLN A 116 -12.64 -18.10 -14.33
C GLN A 116 -12.38 -19.38 -13.53
N GLN A 117 -11.18 -19.54 -12.96
CA GLN A 117 -10.79 -20.75 -12.22
C GLN A 117 -11.21 -20.71 -10.74
N PHE A 118 -11.01 -19.57 -10.07
CA PHE A 118 -11.25 -19.46 -8.62
C PHE A 118 -12.53 -18.68 -8.26
N GLY A 119 -13.13 -17.97 -9.22
CA GLY A 119 -14.34 -17.17 -9.01
C GLY A 119 -14.12 -16.08 -7.96
N GLU A 120 -15.06 -15.95 -7.03
CA GLU A 120 -15.01 -14.99 -5.91
C GLU A 120 -14.03 -15.40 -4.80
N ARG A 121 -13.47 -16.60 -4.84
CA ARG A 121 -12.51 -17.11 -3.83
C ARG A 121 -11.09 -16.63 -4.10
N ARG A 122 -10.93 -15.31 -4.27
CA ARG A 122 -9.65 -14.64 -4.49
C ARG A 122 -9.66 -13.31 -3.78
N TRP A 123 -8.59 -13.00 -3.06
CA TRP A 123 -8.50 -11.80 -2.25
C TRP A 123 -7.20 -11.07 -2.47
N TRP A 124 -7.26 -9.74 -2.49
CA TRP A 124 -6.09 -8.88 -2.67
C TRP A 124 -5.84 -8.09 -1.40
N VAL A 125 -4.73 -8.37 -0.73
CA VAL A 125 -4.39 -7.73 0.55
C VAL A 125 -3.09 -6.96 0.39
N CYS A 126 -3.13 -5.67 0.72
CA CYS A 126 -1.93 -4.83 0.79
C CYS A 126 -1.32 -4.87 2.18
N VAL A 127 -0.04 -5.21 2.27
CA VAL A 127 0.70 -5.27 3.54
C VAL A 127 1.70 -4.11 3.58
N LEU A 128 1.74 -3.39 4.70
CA LEU A 128 2.72 -2.32 4.94
C LEU A 128 4.08 -2.91 5.34
N GLU A 129 5.15 -2.13 5.17
CA GLU A 129 6.51 -2.54 5.56
C GLU A 129 6.62 -2.94 7.04
N ARG A 130 5.85 -2.29 7.91
CA ARG A 130 5.72 -2.63 9.33
C ARG A 130 4.25 -2.83 9.67
N PRO A 131 3.71 -4.05 9.49
CA PRO A 131 2.32 -4.31 9.77
C PRO A 131 2.08 -4.42 11.27
N ASN A 132 0.99 -3.82 11.76
CA ASN A 132 0.39 -4.27 13.02
C ASN A 132 -0.36 -5.57 12.72
N HIS A 133 -0.01 -6.65 13.44
CA HIS A 133 -0.54 -7.99 13.15
C HIS A 133 -2.06 -8.05 13.35
N LYS A 134 -2.60 -7.37 14.37
CA LYS A 134 -4.05 -7.35 14.62
C LYS A 134 -4.79 -6.64 13.49
N ASP A 135 -4.25 -5.50 13.06
CA ASP A 135 -4.85 -4.70 11.99
C ASP A 135 -4.77 -5.44 10.65
N LEU A 136 -3.67 -6.15 10.38
CA LEU A 136 -3.51 -6.97 9.18
C LEU A 136 -4.50 -8.14 9.16
N VAL A 137 -4.66 -8.86 10.27
CA VAL A 137 -5.64 -9.95 10.37
C VAL A 137 -7.05 -9.42 10.16
N TRP A 138 -7.40 -8.28 10.77
CA TRP A 138 -8.69 -7.63 10.53
C TRP A 138 -8.88 -7.21 9.07
N GLN A 139 -7.83 -6.71 8.42
CA GLN A 139 -7.86 -6.37 7.00
C GLN A 139 -8.09 -7.62 6.14
N ILE A 140 -7.42 -8.73 6.43
CA ILE A 140 -7.62 -10.00 5.71
C ILE A 140 -9.05 -10.50 5.92
N LEU A 141 -9.54 -10.55 7.17
CA LEU A 141 -10.89 -11.02 7.46
C LEU A 141 -11.97 -10.20 6.75
N ARG A 142 -11.77 -8.88 6.63
CA ARG A 142 -12.70 -8.01 5.91
C ARG A 142 -12.74 -8.28 4.40
N GLU A 143 -11.62 -8.70 3.82
CA GLU A 143 -11.60 -9.07 2.40
C GLU A 143 -12.16 -10.49 2.20
N VAL A 144 -11.84 -11.42 3.10
CA VAL A 144 -12.16 -12.86 2.97
C VAL A 144 -13.59 -13.23 3.39
N CYS A 145 -14.13 -12.59 4.43
CA CYS A 145 -15.43 -12.89 5.04
C CYS A 145 -16.48 -11.85 4.66
#